data_AF-A0A2A5MAL5-F1
#
_entry.id   AF-A0A2A5MAL5-F1
#
_cell.length_a   1.000
_cell.length_b   1.000
_cell.length_c   1.000
_cell.angle_alpha   90.00
_cell.angle_beta   90.00
_cell.angle_gamma   90.00
#
_symmetry.space_group_name_H-M   'P 1'
#
loop_
_entity.id
_entity.type
_entity.pdbx_description
1 polymer ?
#
loop_
_entity_poly.entity_id
_entity_poly.type
_entity_poly.pdbx_seq_one_letter_code
_entity_poly.pdbx_strand_id
1 'polypeptide(L)'
;DYPEVGVKDSYLLYHEELESLVKNIKGLKRIRFFMTFGQSYLTHMKCLENVGMLGIKPVMHQGKEIIPIEFLKTLLPDPASLGPRTKGYTNIGCVIRGKKDGKDKQVYIYNVCNHEECYKETGAQAVSYTTGVPAMIGTKLVAKGI
;
A
#
# COMPACT_ATOMS: atom_id res chain seq x y z
N ASP A 1 4.67 -16.15 -3.49
CA ASP A 1 3.65 -16.78 -2.64
C ASP A 1 3.68 -16.08 -1.29
N TYR A 2 2.64 -15.33 -0.97
CA TYR A 2 2.55 -14.56 0.27
C TYR A 2 1.86 -15.45 1.32
N PRO A 3 2.46 -15.69 2.50
CA PRO A 3 1.83 -16.46 3.57
C PRO A 3 0.41 -15.96 3.87
N GLU A 4 -0.53 -16.90 4.01
CA GLU A 4 -1.97 -16.66 4.29
C GLU A 4 -2.76 -15.92 3.18
N VAL A 5 -2.10 -15.46 2.11
CA VAL A 5 -2.73 -14.73 1.00
C VAL A 5 -2.66 -15.51 -0.32
N GLY A 6 -1.58 -16.25 -0.53
CA GLY A 6 -1.30 -17.02 -1.75
C GLY A 6 -0.44 -16.28 -2.78
N VAL A 7 -0.37 -16.82 -3.99
CA VAL A 7 0.40 -16.26 -5.11
C VAL A 7 -0.31 -15.02 -5.68
N LYS A 8 0.45 -13.95 -5.86
CA LYS A 8 0.00 -12.67 -6.46
C LYS A 8 1.10 -12.10 -7.35
N ASP A 9 0.70 -11.36 -8.38
CA ASP A 9 1.62 -10.59 -9.20
C ASP A 9 2.12 -9.38 -8.42
N SER A 10 3.44 -9.18 -8.43
CA SER A 10 4.11 -8.12 -7.68
C SER A 10 4.99 -7.30 -8.62
N TYR A 11 4.78 -5.99 -8.61
CA TYR A 11 5.45 -5.04 -9.48
C TYR A 11 6.46 -4.25 -8.65
N LEU A 12 7.60 -3.91 -9.25
CA LEU A 12 8.64 -3.10 -8.60
C LEU A 12 8.25 -1.63 -8.69
N LEU A 13 8.24 -0.94 -7.55
CA LEU A 13 7.98 0.50 -7.49
C LEU A 13 9.03 1.20 -6.63
N TYR A 14 9.11 2.52 -6.79
CA TYR A 14 9.75 3.38 -5.81
C TYR A 14 8.90 3.44 -4.53
N HIS A 15 9.57 3.58 -3.38
CA HIS A 15 8.93 3.81 -2.09
C HIS A 15 9.91 4.58 -1.16
N GLU A 16 9.36 5.42 -0.28
CA GLU A 16 10.10 6.47 0.44
C GLU A 16 11.18 5.95 1.40
N GLU A 17 10.94 4.82 2.07
CA GLU A 17 11.84 4.25 3.07
C GLU A 17 13.15 3.80 2.44
N LEU A 18 13.18 3.51 1.14
CA LEU A 18 14.39 3.15 0.40
C LEU A 18 15.48 4.21 0.58
N GLU A 19 15.13 5.50 0.56
CA GLU A 19 16.09 6.60 0.69
C GLU A 19 16.74 6.66 2.08
N SER A 20 15.98 6.32 3.12
CA SER A 20 16.50 6.28 4.49
C SER A 20 17.28 5.00 4.76
N LEU A 21 16.82 3.86 4.25
CA LEU A 21 17.43 2.55 4.51
C LEU A 21 18.81 2.43 3.85
N VAL A 22 19.01 3.00 2.65
CA VAL A 22 20.35 3.02 2.02
C VAL A 22 21.39 3.80 2.83
N LYS A 23 20.95 4.79 3.61
CA LYS A 23 21.84 5.57 4.47
C LYS A 23 22.18 4.85 5.78
N ASN A 24 21.25 4.04 6.29
CA ASN A 24 21.32 3.51 7.65
C ASN A 24 21.69 2.01 7.74
N ILE A 25 21.41 1.20 6.72
CA ILE A 25 21.75 -0.23 6.72
C ILE A 25 23.19 -0.42 6.20
N LYS A 26 24.13 -0.70 7.11
CA LYS A 26 25.55 -0.92 6.76
C LYS A 26 25.75 -2.14 5.86
N GLY A 27 26.56 -1.97 4.81
CA GLY A 27 26.88 -3.07 3.88
C GLY A 27 25.73 -3.48 2.97
N LEU A 28 24.65 -2.68 2.90
CA LEU A 28 23.55 -2.92 1.98
C LEU A 28 24.04 -2.88 0.53
N LYS A 29 23.79 -3.96 -0.21
CA LYS A 29 24.17 -4.06 -1.63
C LYS A 29 23.03 -3.74 -2.59
N ARG A 30 21.79 -4.01 -2.18
CA ARG A 30 20.59 -3.82 -2.98
C ARG A 30 19.35 -3.81 -2.08
N ILE A 31 18.45 -2.87 -2.35
CA ILE A 31 17.11 -2.82 -1.76
C ILE A 31 16.08 -2.55 -2.87
N ARG A 32 14.88 -3.11 -2.75
CA ARG A 32 13.79 -2.99 -3.71
C ARG A 32 12.47 -3.04 -2.95
N PHE A 33 11.46 -2.33 -3.45
CA PHE A 33 10.10 -2.39 -2.95
C PHE A 33 9.20 -3.02 -4.02
N PHE A 34 8.28 -3.89 -3.58
CA PHE A 34 7.32 -4.55 -4.46
C PHE A 34 5.91 -4.39 -3.91
N MET A 35 4.95 -4.11 -4.79
CA MET A 35 3.53 -4.01 -4.46
C MET A 35 2.70 -4.90 -5.36
N THR A 36 1.63 -5.48 -4.82
CA THR A 36 0.72 -6.33 -5.58
C THR A 36 -0.32 -5.53 -6.33
N PHE A 37 -0.57 -5.87 -7.59
CA PHE A 37 -1.70 -5.34 -8.36
C PHE A 37 -2.41 -6.48 -9.07
N GLY A 38 -3.73 -6.59 -8.88
CA GLY A 38 -4.53 -7.57 -9.62
C GLY A 38 -4.72 -7.12 -11.07
N GLN A 39 -4.75 -8.07 -12.01
CA GLN A 39 -4.91 -7.76 -13.43
C GLN A 39 -6.17 -6.94 -13.72
N SER A 40 -7.29 -7.23 -13.04
CA SER A 40 -8.52 -6.44 -13.15
C SER A 40 -8.30 -4.97 -12.80
N TYR A 41 -7.59 -4.68 -11.71
CA TYR A 41 -7.28 -3.30 -11.30
C TYR A 41 -6.46 -2.57 -12.37
N LEU A 42 -5.41 -3.22 -12.89
CA LEU A 42 -4.56 -2.64 -13.93
C LEU A 42 -5.35 -2.34 -15.21
N THR A 43 -6.23 -3.26 -15.62
CA THR A 43 -7.10 -3.07 -16.77
C THR A 43 -8.04 -1.88 -16.59
N HIS A 44 -8.71 -1.75 -15.43
CA HIS A 44 -9.61 -0.62 -15.17
C HIS A 44 -8.88 0.72 -15.18
N MET A 45 -7.72 0.80 -14.53
CA MET A 45 -6.89 2.01 -14.54
C MET A 45 -6.46 2.39 -15.95
N LYS A 46 -6.05 1.40 -16.77
CA LYS A 46 -5.66 1.66 -18.16
C LYS A 46 -6.83 2.13 -19.02
N CYS A 47 -8.02 1.55 -18.84
CA CYS A 47 -9.23 2.01 -19.53
C CYS A 47 -9.56 3.46 -19.17
N LEU A 48 -9.56 3.81 -17.88
CA LEU A 48 -9.83 5.18 -17.40
C LEU A 48 -8.80 6.19 -17.93
N GLU A 49 -7.52 5.81 -17.95
CA GLU A 49 -6.46 6.62 -18.56
C GLU A 49 -6.70 6.83 -20.06
N ASN A 50 -6.97 5.77 -20.81
CA ASN A 50 -7.14 5.81 -22.26
C ASN A 50 -8.31 6.72 -22.70
N VAL A 51 -9.37 6.81 -21.90
CA VAL A 51 -10.51 7.70 -22.18
C VAL A 51 -10.34 9.10 -21.57
N GLY A 52 -9.18 9.41 -20.95
CA GLY A 52 -8.86 10.72 -20.41
C GLY A 52 -9.47 11.04 -19.05
N MET A 53 -10.13 10.08 -18.38
CA MET A 53 -10.80 10.29 -17.08
C MET A 53 -9.83 10.54 -15.92
N LEU A 54 -8.54 10.21 -16.09
CA LEU A 54 -7.49 10.54 -15.13
C LEU A 54 -6.82 11.90 -15.40
N GLY A 55 -7.32 12.66 -16.38
CA GLY A 55 -6.77 13.96 -16.73
C GLY A 55 -6.97 15.02 -15.63
N ILE A 56 -5.93 15.83 -15.41
CA ILE A 56 -5.92 16.95 -14.46
C ILE A 56 -6.18 18.31 -15.12
N LYS A 57 -6.18 18.36 -16.45
CA LYS A 57 -6.46 19.59 -17.19
C LYS A 57 -7.97 19.77 -17.35
N PRO A 58 -8.49 20.99 -17.19
CA PRO A 58 -9.90 21.22 -17.42
C PRO A 58 -10.32 20.99 -18.87
N VAL A 59 -11.57 20.56 -19.06
CA VAL A 59 -12.23 20.39 -20.35
C VAL A 59 -13.61 21.04 -20.35
N MET A 60 -14.04 21.57 -21.49
CA MET A 60 -15.38 22.17 -21.63
C MET A 60 -16.42 21.10 -21.96
N HIS A 61 -17.45 20.99 -21.14
CA HIS A 61 -18.61 20.13 -21.36
C HIS A 61 -19.89 20.94 -21.17
N GLN A 62 -20.68 21.10 -22.23
CA GLN A 62 -21.96 21.83 -22.19
C GLN A 62 -21.85 23.25 -21.59
N GLY A 63 -20.78 23.98 -21.94
CA GLY A 63 -20.53 25.34 -21.42
C GLY A 63 -20.00 25.40 -19.98
N LYS A 64 -19.71 24.25 -19.35
CA LYS A 64 -19.08 24.17 -18.03
C LYS A 64 -17.70 23.57 -18.12
N GLU A 65 -16.78 24.12 -17.33
CA GLU A 65 -15.43 23.58 -17.18
C GLU A 65 -15.44 22.46 -16.15
N ILE A 66 -14.86 21.30 -16.50
CA ILE A 66 -14.79 20.12 -15.64
C ILE A 66 -13.36 19.59 -15.65
N ILE A 67 -12.83 19.22 -14.48
CA ILE A 67 -11.58 18.46 -14.37
C ILE A 67 -11.93 16.96 -14.32
N PRO A 68 -11.52 16.13 -15.31
CA PRO A 68 -11.97 14.74 -15.42
C PRO A 68 -11.74 13.89 -14.17
N ILE A 69 -10.56 13.99 -13.53
CA ILE A 69 -10.26 13.21 -12.32
C ILE A 69 -11.13 13.62 -11.12
N GLU A 70 -11.48 14.90 -11.01
CA GLU A 70 -12.38 15.38 -9.96
C GLU A 70 -13.80 14.88 -10.20
N PHE A 71 -14.25 14.88 -11.46
CA PHE A 71 -15.53 14.31 -11.82
C PHE A 71 -15.58 12.80 -11.56
N LEU A 72 -14.54 12.05 -11.94
CA LEU A 72 -14.42 10.62 -11.64
C LEU A 72 -14.54 10.34 -10.15
N LYS A 73 -13.91 11.15 -9.30
CA LYS A 73 -14.00 11.03 -7.83
C LYS A 73 -15.45 11.08 -7.33
N THR A 74 -16.34 11.84 -7.98
CA THR A 74 -17.76 11.90 -7.60
C THR A 74 -18.55 10.65 -7.98
N LEU A 75 -18.07 9.88 -8.97
CA LEU A 75 -18.67 8.63 -9.43
C LEU A 75 -18.17 7.42 -8.64
N LEU A 76 -16.96 7.48 -8.11
CA LEU A 76 -16.37 6.42 -7.31
C LEU A 76 -17.06 6.30 -5.94
N PRO A 77 -17.20 5.09 -5.39
CA PRO A 77 -17.73 4.92 -4.03
C PRO A 77 -16.84 5.66 -3.03
N ASP A 78 -17.46 6.19 -1.97
CA ASP A 78 -16.72 6.80 -0.87
C ASP A 78 -15.72 5.78 -0.28
N PRO A 79 -14.41 6.07 -0.26
CA PRO A 79 -13.41 5.19 0.32
C PRO A 79 -13.74 4.73 1.76
N ALA A 80 -14.37 5.59 2.57
CA ALA A 80 -14.76 5.24 3.93
C ALA A 80 -15.87 4.17 3.98
N SER A 81 -16.71 4.12 2.95
CA SER A 81 -17.80 3.14 2.84
C SER A 81 -17.34 1.73 2.41
N LEU A 82 -16.07 1.58 2.02
CA LEU A 82 -15.53 0.30 1.54
C LEU A 82 -15.22 -0.67 2.68
N GLY A 83 -14.93 -0.18 3.89
CA GLY A 83 -14.58 -0.99 5.06
C GLY A 83 -15.43 -2.25 5.27
N PRO A 84 -16.77 -2.13 5.39
CA PRO A 84 -17.64 -3.30 5.61
C PRO A 84 -17.77 -4.24 4.40
N ARG A 85 -17.31 -3.84 3.21
CA ARG A 85 -17.36 -4.65 1.98
C ARG A 85 -16.04 -5.35 1.68
N THR A 86 -14.93 -4.80 2.16
CA THR A 86 -13.58 -5.33 1.90
C THR A 86 -13.33 -6.59 2.73
N LYS A 87 -12.91 -7.68 2.07
CA LYS A 87 -12.60 -8.97 2.69
C LYS A 87 -11.21 -9.45 2.32
N GLY A 88 -10.70 -10.39 3.10
CA GLY A 88 -9.40 -11.02 2.89
C GLY A 88 -8.30 -10.43 3.76
N TYR A 89 -7.05 -10.59 3.33
CA TYR A 89 -5.87 -10.34 4.14
C TYR A 89 -4.87 -9.44 3.42
N THR A 90 -4.17 -8.61 4.18
CA THR A 90 -2.94 -7.94 3.74
C THR A 90 -1.73 -8.70 4.26
N ASN A 91 -0.66 -8.84 3.47
CA ASN A 91 0.64 -9.33 3.93
C ASN A 91 1.73 -8.34 3.55
N ILE A 92 2.38 -7.72 4.55
CA ILE A 92 3.42 -6.71 4.35
C ILE A 92 4.67 -7.16 5.13
N GLY A 93 5.83 -7.15 4.49
CA GLY A 93 7.06 -7.56 5.15
C GLY A 93 8.32 -7.42 4.32
N CYS A 94 9.44 -7.82 4.91
CA CYS A 94 10.78 -7.67 4.37
C CYS A 94 11.48 -9.03 4.23
N VAL A 95 11.89 -9.38 3.01
CA VAL A 95 12.80 -10.51 2.77
C VAL A 95 14.23 -9.99 2.82
N ILE A 96 14.98 -10.40 3.84
CA ILE A 96 16.31 -9.89 4.15
C ILE A 96 17.33 -11.00 3.95
N ARG A 97 18.38 -10.70 3.17
CA ARG A 97 19.52 -11.61 2.92
C ARG A 97 20.80 -10.96 3.40
N GLY A 98 21.60 -11.68 4.16
CA GLY A 98 22.88 -11.20 4.69
C GLY A 98 23.74 -12.33 5.25
N LYS A 99 24.74 -11.98 6.07
CA LYS A 99 25.58 -12.95 6.76
C LYS A 99 25.36 -12.89 8.27
N LYS A 100 25.35 -14.06 8.91
CA LYS A 100 25.33 -14.22 10.36
C LYS A 100 26.39 -15.27 10.72
N ASP A 101 27.32 -14.90 11.60
CA ASP A 101 28.42 -15.76 12.06
C ASP A 101 29.21 -16.37 10.88
N GLY A 102 29.50 -15.52 9.88
CA GLY A 102 30.24 -15.88 8.67
C GLY A 102 29.42 -16.61 7.58
N LYS A 103 28.21 -17.09 7.89
CA LYS A 103 27.37 -17.88 6.98
C LYS A 103 26.24 -17.06 6.38
N ASP A 104 25.86 -17.37 5.14
CA ASP A 104 24.72 -16.72 4.49
C ASP A 104 23.41 -17.12 5.19
N LYS A 105 22.54 -16.13 5.39
CA LYS A 105 21.22 -16.29 6.03
C LYS A 105 20.18 -15.45 5.31
N GLN A 106 18.98 -16.01 5.18
CA GLN A 106 17.79 -15.31 4.73
C GLN A 106 16.72 -15.38 5.82
N VAL A 107 16.03 -14.27 6.05
CA VAL A 107 14.84 -14.20 6.90
C VAL A 107 13.72 -13.48 6.17
N TYR A 108 12.48 -13.82 6.52
CA TYR A 108 11.30 -13.09 6.09
C TYR A 108 10.51 -12.68 7.33
N ILE A 109 10.43 -11.37 7.57
CA ILE A 109 9.70 -10.78 8.68
C ILE A 109 8.49 -10.08 8.07
N TYR A 110 7.28 -10.44 8.48
CA TYR A 110 6.05 -9.92 7.90
C TYR A 110 4.91 -9.86 8.92
N ASN A 111 3.88 -9.11 8.59
CA ASN A 111 2.61 -9.06 9.29
C ASN A 111 1.46 -9.45 8.33
N VAL A 112 0.46 -10.14 8.87
CA VAL A 112 -0.82 -10.40 8.22
C VAL A 112 -1.94 -9.68 9.01
N CYS A 113 -2.81 -8.89 8.36
CA CYS A 113 -4.02 -8.26 8.94
C CYS A 113 -5.23 -8.76 8.16
N ASN A 114 -6.31 -9.13 8.84
CA ASN A 114 -7.58 -9.49 8.24
C ASN A 114 -8.48 -8.26 8.15
N HIS A 115 -9.00 -7.93 6.97
CA HIS A 115 -9.85 -6.74 6.78
C HIS A 115 -11.10 -6.71 7.67
N GLU A 116 -11.76 -7.85 7.88
CA GLU A 116 -13.00 -7.96 8.64
C GLU A 116 -12.75 -7.79 10.16
N GLU A 117 -11.63 -8.30 10.65
CA GLU A 117 -11.19 -8.09 12.05
C GLU A 117 -10.79 -6.64 12.29
N CYS A 118 -9.96 -6.07 11.40
CA CYS A 118 -9.47 -4.70 11.50
C CYS A 118 -10.70 -3.72 11.45
N TYR A 119 -11.75 -4.03 10.66
CA TYR A 119 -13.03 -3.29 10.63
C TYR A 119 -13.89 -3.48 11.88
N LYS A 120 -14.01 -4.71 12.41
CA LYS A 120 -14.75 -4.97 13.66
C LYS A 120 -14.18 -4.19 14.85
N GLU A 121 -12.86 -4.05 14.92
CA GLU A 121 -12.18 -3.36 16.02
C GLU A 121 -12.30 -1.83 15.90
N THR A 122 -12.05 -1.28 14.71
CA THR A 122 -11.80 0.17 14.54
C THR A 122 -12.74 0.87 13.56
N GLY A 123 -13.61 0.12 12.86
CA GLY A 123 -14.40 0.64 11.75
C GLY A 123 -13.59 0.95 10.48
N ALA A 124 -12.31 0.58 10.43
CA ALA A 124 -11.42 0.85 9.32
C ALA A 124 -10.86 -0.44 8.69
N GLN A 125 -10.57 -0.40 7.39
CA GLN A 125 -9.96 -1.53 6.69
C GLN A 125 -8.47 -1.71 7.06
N ALA A 126 -7.93 -2.91 6.80
CA ALA A 126 -6.55 -3.27 7.13
C ALA A 126 -5.47 -2.30 6.61
N VAL A 127 -5.68 -1.62 5.47
CA VAL A 127 -4.74 -0.60 4.96
C VAL A 127 -4.60 0.57 5.94
N SER A 128 -5.73 1.12 6.41
CA SER A 128 -5.72 2.21 7.40
C SER A 128 -5.23 1.71 8.76
N TYR A 129 -5.59 0.48 9.13
CA TYR A 129 -5.17 -0.12 10.40
C TYR A 129 -3.65 -0.30 10.49
N THR A 130 -3.04 -0.87 9.45
CA THR A 130 -1.59 -1.15 9.40
C THR A 130 -0.74 0.12 9.33
N THR A 131 -1.31 1.27 8.96
CA THR A 131 -0.66 2.59 9.10
C THR A 131 -0.95 3.24 10.46
N GLY A 132 -2.20 3.17 10.93
CA GLY A 132 -2.64 3.84 12.15
C GLY A 132 -2.03 3.28 13.43
N VAL A 133 -1.90 1.95 13.52
CA VAL A 133 -1.30 1.30 14.70
C VAL A 133 0.18 1.68 14.88
N PRO A 134 1.06 1.59 13.86
CA PRO A 134 2.43 2.08 13.98
C PRO A 134 2.54 3.57 14.30
N ALA A 135 1.66 4.42 13.74
CA ALA A 135 1.62 5.84 14.08
C ALA A 135 1.37 6.05 15.58
N MET A 136 0.36 5.38 16.14
CA MET A 136 0.08 5.43 17.58
C MET A 136 1.24 4.89 18.42
N ILE A 137 1.84 3.76 18.04
CA ILE A 137 2.99 3.18 18.75
C ILE A 137 4.16 4.16 18.77
N GLY A 138 4.51 4.76 17.62
CA GLY A 138 5.57 5.76 17.52
C GLY A 138 5.30 6.97 18.42
N THR A 139 4.10 7.54 18.36
CA THR A 139 3.69 8.65 19.25
C THR A 139 3.79 8.26 20.72
N LYS A 140 3.36 7.04 21.08
CA LYS A 140 3.40 6.53 22.46
C LYS A 140 4.82 6.36 22.99
N LEU A 141 5.76 5.90 22.16
CA LEU A 141 7.16 5.75 22.54
C LEU A 141 7.80 7.12 22.80
N VAL A 142 7.62 8.05 21.85
CA VAL A 142 8.12 9.44 21.99
C VAL A 142 7.54 10.11 23.23
N ALA A 143 6.22 9.98 23.48
CA ALA A 143 5.57 10.55 24.66
C ALA A 143 6.08 9.95 25.98
N LYS A 144 6.63 8.73 25.95
CA LYS A 144 7.27 8.08 27.10
C LYS A 144 8.76 8.40 27.23
N GLY A 145 9.34 9.17 26.30
CA GLY A 145 10.77 9.45 26.25
C GLY A 145 11.62 8.24 25.88
N ILE A 146 11.06 7.31 25.12
CA ILE A 146 11.76 6.15 24.54
C ILE A 146 12.03 6.45 23.08
#